data_AF-A0A2G4YRY7-F1
#
_entry.id   AF-A0A2G4YRY7-F1
#
_cell.length_a   1.000
_cell.length_b   1.000
_cell.length_c   1.000
_cell.angle_alpha   90.00
_cell.angle_beta   90.00
_cell.angle_gamma   90.00
#
_symmetry.space_group_name_H-M   'P 1'
#
loop_
_entity.id
_entity.type
_entity.pdbx_description
1 polymer ?
#
loop_
_entity_poly.entity_id
_entity_poly.type
_entity_poly.pdbx_seq_one_letter_code
_entity_poly.pdbx_strand_id
1 'polypeptide(L)'
;MSAEALYDNLRSFLRVTHRLVAKQGNDINVGERFTLRITGSNTAYSANLVGKPDIVFRNPRLFIEGTQFATPVGGTGWHSLPDDVLLPGEGSSVEIEFTADDDLSFFPDIFGVERVARVFIRADLDINRYFEMWGVNNLHQEIDH
;
A
#
# COMPACT_ATOMS: atom_id res chain seq x y z
N MET A 1 10.94 22.38 -10.00
CA MET A 1 10.19 21.11 -9.79
C MET A 1 8.72 21.46 -9.91
N SER A 2 7.93 20.75 -10.72
CA SER A 2 6.49 21.00 -10.84
C SER A 2 5.73 20.38 -9.66
N ALA A 3 4.53 20.89 -9.36
CA ALA A 3 3.64 20.29 -8.38
C ALA A 3 3.29 18.83 -8.72
N GLU A 4 3.15 18.53 -10.02
CA GLU A 4 2.92 17.18 -10.53
C GLU A 4 4.08 16.23 -10.23
N ALA A 5 5.33 16.67 -10.44
CA ALA A 5 6.51 15.85 -10.16
C ALA A 5 6.64 15.54 -8.66
N LEU A 6 6.31 16.51 -7.80
CA LEU A 6 6.27 16.30 -6.36
C LEU A 6 5.18 15.28 -5.98
N TYR A 7 3.98 15.43 -6.54
CA TYR A 7 2.87 14.50 -6.32
C TYR A 7 3.21 13.07 -6.78
N ASP A 8 3.78 12.93 -7.98
CA ASP A 8 4.21 11.64 -8.52
C ASP A 8 5.29 10.97 -7.67
N ASN A 9 6.22 11.75 -7.14
CA ASN A 9 7.24 11.23 -6.23
C ASN A 9 6.60 10.75 -4.93
N LEU A 10 5.77 11.57 -4.29
CA LEU A 10 5.13 11.23 -3.01
C LEU A 10 4.20 10.04 -3.12
N ARG A 11 3.37 9.95 -4.18
CA ARG A 11 2.47 8.80 -4.38
C ARG A 11 3.23 7.50 -4.61
N SER A 12 4.47 7.56 -5.14
CA SER A 12 5.26 6.36 -5.39
C SER A 12 5.66 5.61 -4.12
N PHE A 13 5.59 6.27 -2.95
CA PHE A 13 5.83 5.65 -1.65
C PHE A 13 4.61 4.90 -1.09
N LEU A 14 3.41 5.07 -1.64
CA LEU A 14 2.27 4.24 -1.28
C LEU A 14 2.25 3.00 -2.17
N ARG A 15 2.42 1.84 -1.56
CA ARG A 15 2.45 0.55 -2.26
C ARG A 15 1.31 -0.34 -1.80
N VAL A 16 0.78 -1.13 -2.73
CA VAL A 16 -0.16 -2.21 -2.45
C VAL A 16 0.48 -3.54 -2.80
N THR A 17 0.35 -4.50 -1.89
CA THR A 17 0.66 -5.92 -2.14
C THR A 17 -0.51 -6.77 -1.68
N HIS A 18 -0.55 -8.02 -2.12
CA HIS A 18 -1.58 -8.96 -1.72
C HIS A 18 -1.03 -10.37 -1.62
N ARG A 19 -1.72 -11.23 -0.86
CA ARG A 19 -1.50 -12.68 -0.84
C ARG A 19 -2.79 -13.42 -0.55
N LEU A 20 -2.94 -14.61 -1.12
CA LEU A 20 -3.99 -15.56 -0.76
C LEU A 20 -3.73 -16.09 0.66
N VAL A 21 -4.73 -16.02 1.54
CA VAL A 21 -4.62 -16.51 2.92
C VAL A 21 -5.60 -17.63 3.25
N ALA A 22 -6.70 -17.74 2.51
CA ALA A 22 -7.64 -18.85 2.61
C ALA A 22 -8.33 -19.11 1.27
N LYS A 23 -8.73 -20.36 1.03
CA LYS A 23 -9.61 -20.79 -0.07
C LYS A 23 -10.47 -21.96 0.36
N GLN A 24 -11.65 -22.08 -0.21
CA GLN A 24 -12.46 -23.29 -0.12
C GLN A 24 -11.87 -24.34 -1.07
N GLY A 25 -11.63 -25.56 -0.58
CA GLY A 25 -11.07 -26.63 -1.40
C GLY A 25 -9.57 -26.51 -1.68
N ASN A 26 -9.09 -27.37 -2.58
CA ASN A 26 -7.69 -27.41 -2.99
C ASN A 26 -7.37 -26.44 -4.14
N ASP A 27 -8.38 -26.01 -4.88
CA ASP A 27 -8.30 -25.07 -6.00
C ASP A 27 -9.30 -23.92 -5.78
N ILE A 28 -9.32 -22.91 -6.65
CA ILE A 28 -10.38 -21.88 -6.60
C ILE A 28 -11.27 -22.11 -7.82
N ASN A 29 -12.40 -22.78 -7.62
CA ASN A 29 -13.37 -23.06 -8.66
C ASN A 29 -14.46 -21.98 -8.69
N VAL A 30 -15.20 -21.92 -9.81
CA VAL A 30 -16.37 -21.03 -9.94
C VAL A 30 -17.36 -21.26 -8.80
N GLY A 31 -17.78 -20.17 -8.16
CA GLY A 31 -18.68 -20.16 -7.01
C GLY A 31 -18.00 -20.38 -5.66
N GLU A 32 -16.72 -20.77 -5.62
CA GLU A 32 -15.98 -20.93 -4.37
C GLU A 32 -15.50 -19.59 -3.82
N ARG A 33 -15.32 -19.56 -2.49
CA ARG A 33 -14.78 -18.38 -1.81
C ARG A 33 -13.30 -18.51 -1.52
N PHE A 34 -12.62 -17.38 -1.60
CA PHE A 34 -11.24 -17.23 -1.20
C PHE A 34 -11.00 -15.90 -0.53
N THR A 35 -9.93 -15.80 0.25
CA THR A 35 -9.60 -14.60 1.02
C THR A 35 -8.23 -14.09 0.63
N LEU A 36 -8.17 -12.83 0.21
CA LEU A 36 -6.94 -12.11 -0.02
C LEU A 36 -6.64 -11.22 1.19
N ARG A 37 -5.43 -11.34 1.73
CA ARG A 37 -4.88 -10.29 2.59
C ARG A 37 -4.24 -9.25 1.69
N ILE A 38 -4.75 -8.03 1.74
CA ILE A 38 -4.29 -6.89 0.94
C ILE A 38 -3.60 -5.92 1.89
N THR A 39 -2.35 -5.60 1.62
CA THR A 39 -1.49 -4.76 2.45
C THR A 39 -1.21 -3.44 1.74
N GLY A 40 -1.52 -2.33 2.40
CA GLY A 40 -1.04 -1.01 2.03
C GLY A 40 0.20 -0.64 2.85
N SER A 41 1.25 -0.13 2.21
CA SER A 41 2.49 0.22 2.90
C SER A 41 3.05 1.57 2.47
N ASN A 42 3.82 2.17 3.38
CA ASN A 42 4.64 3.34 3.13
C ASN A 42 6.09 2.90 2.89
N THR A 43 6.55 2.97 1.65
CA THR A 43 7.91 2.58 1.25
C THR A 43 8.88 3.76 1.21
N ALA A 44 8.55 4.87 1.88
CA ALA A 44 9.49 5.97 2.06
C ALA A 44 10.76 5.49 2.79
N TYR A 45 11.85 6.23 2.59
CA TYR A 45 13.09 6.00 3.33
C TYR A 45 12.88 6.32 4.82
N SER A 46 13.61 5.63 5.69
CA SER A 46 13.50 5.81 7.16
C SER A 46 13.64 7.28 7.57
N ALA A 47 12.75 7.73 8.46
CA ALA A 47 12.59 9.12 8.94
C ALA A 47 13.83 9.71 9.64
N ASN A 48 14.84 8.90 9.96
CA ASN A 48 16.01 9.34 10.74
C ASN A 48 17.19 9.81 9.88
N LEU A 49 16.98 9.97 8.57
CA LEU A 49 18.02 10.50 7.67
C LEU A 49 18.01 12.04 7.72
N VAL A 50 19.05 12.61 8.34
CA VAL A 50 19.28 14.06 8.35
C VAL A 50 19.24 14.61 6.92
N GLY A 51 18.50 15.70 6.73
CA GLY A 51 18.40 16.40 5.44
C GLY A 51 17.38 15.78 4.46
N LYS A 52 16.50 14.89 4.92
CA LYS A 52 15.35 14.42 4.12
C LYS A 52 14.03 14.70 4.83
N PRO A 53 12.94 14.97 4.07
CA PRO A 53 11.63 15.18 4.67
C PRO A 53 11.08 13.86 5.26
N ASP A 54 10.32 14.00 6.33
CA ASP A 54 9.65 12.87 6.98
C ASP A 54 8.29 12.60 6.29
N ILE A 55 8.20 11.46 5.61
CA ILE A 55 7.02 11.12 4.79
C ILE A 55 6.15 10.14 5.56
N VAL A 56 5.12 10.67 6.22
CA VAL A 56 4.14 9.90 6.98
C VAL A 56 2.78 10.01 6.33
N PHE A 57 2.07 8.89 6.23
CA PHE A 57 0.71 8.85 5.70
C PHE A 57 -0.29 8.55 6.82
N ARG A 58 -1.39 9.31 6.87
CA ARG A 58 -2.49 9.16 7.83
C ARG A 58 -3.75 8.68 7.13
N ASN A 59 -4.68 8.10 7.88
CA ASN A 59 -5.97 7.57 7.42
C ASN A 59 -5.85 6.69 6.15
N PRO A 60 -4.94 5.71 6.11
CA PRO A 60 -4.77 4.87 4.94
C PRO A 60 -6.02 4.00 4.69
N ARG A 61 -6.42 3.92 3.42
CA ARG A 61 -7.61 3.21 2.96
C ARG A 61 -7.39 2.62 1.58
N LEU A 62 -8.02 1.47 1.35
CA LEU A 62 -7.98 0.74 0.09
C LEU A 62 -9.34 0.81 -0.58
N PHE A 63 -9.37 1.20 -1.85
CA PHE A 63 -10.54 0.97 -2.69
C PHE A 63 -10.35 -0.36 -3.41
N ILE A 64 -11.28 -1.28 -3.21
CA ILE A 64 -11.22 -2.62 -3.77
C ILE A 64 -12.40 -2.78 -4.73
N GLU A 65 -12.08 -3.05 -5.98
CA GLU A 65 -13.01 -3.27 -7.07
C GLU A 65 -12.81 -4.70 -7.60
N GLY A 66 -13.87 -5.50 -7.63
CA GLY A 66 -13.87 -6.82 -8.27
C GLY A 66 -13.65 -6.74 -9.77
N THR A 67 -13.48 -7.89 -10.41
CA THR A 67 -13.45 -7.99 -11.87
C THR A 67 -14.44 -9.06 -12.34
N GLN A 68 -14.42 -9.36 -13.64
CA GLN A 68 -15.24 -10.44 -14.21
C GLN A 68 -14.91 -11.83 -13.64
N PHE A 69 -13.74 -12.00 -13.02
CA PHE A 69 -13.29 -13.29 -12.49
C PHE A 69 -13.64 -13.49 -11.01
N ALA A 70 -13.78 -12.38 -10.26
CA ALA A 70 -14.10 -12.45 -8.84
C ALA A 70 -14.71 -11.15 -8.31
N THR A 71 -15.69 -11.31 -7.42
CA THR A 71 -16.39 -10.21 -6.75
C THR A 71 -16.14 -10.23 -5.24
N PRO A 72 -15.76 -9.10 -4.60
CA PRO A 72 -15.68 -9.02 -3.15
C PRO A 72 -17.06 -9.31 -2.53
N VAL A 73 -17.12 -10.16 -1.51
CA VAL A 73 -18.39 -10.53 -0.85
C VAL A 73 -19.09 -9.32 -0.23
N GLY A 74 -18.32 -8.33 0.24
CA GLY A 74 -18.84 -7.05 0.76
C GLY A 74 -19.19 -6.01 -0.32
N GLY A 75 -19.03 -6.35 -1.60
CA GLY A 75 -19.13 -5.44 -2.73
C GLY A 75 -17.88 -4.57 -2.93
N THR A 76 -17.88 -3.80 -4.03
CA THR A 76 -16.83 -2.83 -4.34
C THR A 76 -16.93 -1.63 -3.40
N GLY A 77 -15.81 -1.24 -2.78
CA GLY A 77 -15.84 -0.15 -1.82
C GLY A 77 -14.50 0.25 -1.20
N TRP A 78 -14.57 1.24 -0.32
CA TRP A 78 -13.45 1.68 0.51
C TRP A 78 -13.37 0.88 1.80
N HIS A 79 -12.16 0.44 2.13
CA HIS A 79 -11.83 -0.26 3.36
C HIS A 79 -10.72 0.52 4.07
N SER A 80 -10.99 0.99 5.29
CA SER A 80 -9.94 1.56 6.15
C SER A 80 -8.96 0.47 6.53
N LEU A 81 -7.66 0.78 6.51
CA LEU A 81 -6.70 -0.11 7.16
C LEU A 81 -6.82 0.02 8.69
N PRO A 82 -6.49 -1.04 9.45
CA PRO A 82 -6.53 -1.02 10.91
C PRO A 82 -5.64 0.06 11.54
N ASP A 83 -4.46 0.29 10.97
CA ASP A 83 -3.53 1.32 11.43
C ASP A 83 -3.89 2.65 10.79
N ASP A 84 -4.10 3.68 11.62
CA ASP A 84 -4.48 5.03 11.20
C ASP A 84 -3.29 5.86 10.70
N VAL A 85 -2.06 5.38 10.93
CA VAL A 85 -0.81 6.00 10.50
C VAL A 85 0.12 4.93 9.91
N LEU A 86 0.79 5.26 8.80
CA LEU A 86 1.87 4.48 8.22
C LEU A 86 3.18 5.29 8.27
N LEU A 87 4.06 4.94 9.19
CA LEU A 87 5.42 5.47 9.22
C LEU A 87 6.27 4.86 8.07
N PRO A 88 7.40 5.47 7.72
CA PRO A 88 8.29 4.89 6.71
C PRO A 88 8.69 3.45 7.03
N GLY A 89 8.45 2.55 6.07
CA GLY A 89 8.71 1.11 6.18
C GLY A 89 7.56 0.29 6.75
N GLU A 90 6.50 0.91 7.26
CA GLU A 90 5.36 0.21 7.83
C GLU A 90 4.32 -0.16 6.77
N GLY A 91 3.51 -1.16 7.10
CA GLY A 91 2.36 -1.56 6.31
C GLY A 91 1.25 -2.14 7.18
N SER A 92 0.02 -1.91 6.74
CA SER A 92 -1.19 -2.39 7.40
C SER A 92 -2.04 -3.16 6.40
N SER A 93 -2.86 -4.09 6.88
CA SER A 93 -3.57 -5.03 6.01
C SER A 93 -5.00 -5.27 6.41
N VAL A 94 -5.84 -5.51 5.40
CA VAL A 94 -7.21 -6.00 5.55
C VAL A 94 -7.34 -7.35 4.84
N GLU A 95 -8.25 -8.17 5.32
CA GLU A 95 -8.62 -9.43 4.68
C GLU A 95 -9.98 -9.28 4.02
N ILE A 96 -10.03 -9.62 2.74
CA ILE A 96 -11.22 -9.44 1.91
C ILE A 96 -11.58 -10.80 1.32
N GLU A 97 -12.80 -11.23 1.60
CA GLU A 97 -13.38 -12.42 1.00
C GLU A 97 -13.92 -12.07 -0.39
N PHE A 98 -13.65 -12.95 -1.35
CA PHE A 98 -14.12 -12.90 -2.72
C PHE A 98 -14.89 -14.17 -3.05
N THR A 99 -15.85 -14.06 -3.96
CA THR A 99 -16.45 -15.18 -4.69
C THR A 99 -15.83 -15.24 -6.07
N ALA A 100 -15.40 -16.42 -6.50
CA ALA A 100 -14.97 -16.64 -7.89
C ALA A 100 -16.21 -16.70 -8.79
N ASP A 101 -16.26 -15.85 -9.82
CA ASP A 101 -17.42 -15.73 -10.71
C ASP A 101 -17.18 -16.41 -12.07
N ASP A 102 -15.93 -16.65 -12.43
CA ASP A 102 -15.52 -17.35 -13.64
C ASP A 102 -14.33 -18.28 -13.36
N ASP A 103 -14.04 -19.17 -14.30
CA ASP A 103 -13.14 -20.29 -14.12
C ASP A 103 -11.69 -19.81 -13.96
N LEU A 104 -11.20 -19.77 -12.73
CA LEU A 104 -9.81 -19.44 -12.38
C LEU A 104 -8.87 -20.65 -12.58
N SER A 105 -9.40 -21.80 -13.02
CA SER A 105 -8.74 -23.12 -12.97
C SER A 105 -7.57 -23.31 -13.95
N PHE A 106 -7.15 -22.28 -14.69
CA PHE A 106 -6.05 -22.40 -15.65
C PHE A 106 -4.66 -22.11 -15.07
N PHE A 107 -4.26 -22.49 -13.84
CA PHE A 107 -2.86 -22.23 -13.42
C PHE A 107 -2.19 -23.27 -12.51
N PRO A 108 -1.56 -24.31 -13.11
CA PRO A 108 -0.17 -24.64 -12.81
C PRO A 108 0.72 -23.88 -13.80
N ASP A 109 1.68 -23.12 -13.29
CA ASP A 109 2.82 -22.59 -14.04
C ASP A 109 2.64 -21.31 -14.91
N ILE A 110 3.05 -20.18 -14.30
CA ILE A 110 3.82 -19.07 -14.88
C ILE A 110 3.12 -18.18 -15.97
N PHE A 111 2.84 -16.92 -15.62
CA PHE A 111 2.61 -15.74 -16.50
C PHE A 111 1.20 -15.27 -16.92
N GLY A 112 0.09 -15.87 -16.47
CA GLY A 112 -1.25 -15.32 -16.68
C GLY A 112 -1.90 -14.83 -15.39
N VAL A 113 -1.48 -13.70 -14.83
CA VAL A 113 -2.14 -13.17 -13.61
C VAL A 113 -3.49 -12.59 -14.02
N GLU A 114 -4.52 -13.43 -14.09
CA GLU A 114 -5.88 -12.95 -14.22
C GLU A 114 -6.17 -11.99 -13.07
N ARG A 115 -6.61 -10.79 -13.42
CA ARG A 115 -6.71 -9.68 -12.48
C ARG A 115 -7.94 -9.91 -11.59
N VAL A 116 -7.73 -10.68 -10.53
CA VAL A 116 -8.43 -10.72 -9.25
C VAL A 116 -9.39 -9.57 -8.94
N ALA A 117 -8.74 -8.43 -8.79
CA ALA A 117 -9.32 -7.20 -8.31
C ALA A 117 -8.46 -6.05 -8.82
N ARG A 118 -9.05 -4.87 -8.88
CA ARG A 118 -8.33 -3.61 -8.97
C ARG A 118 -8.31 -2.98 -7.58
N VAL A 119 -7.11 -2.65 -7.10
CA VAL A 119 -6.92 -2.06 -5.77
C VAL A 119 -6.24 -0.70 -5.91
N PHE A 120 -6.81 0.30 -5.28
CA PHE A 120 -6.21 1.62 -5.14
C PHE A 120 -5.94 1.89 -3.67
N ILE A 121 -4.82 2.52 -3.37
CA ILE A 121 -4.52 3.03 -2.03
C ILE A 121 -4.68 4.54 -2.02
N ARG A 122 -5.27 5.05 -0.95
CA ARG A 122 -5.34 6.48 -0.65
C ARG A 122 -4.96 6.67 0.80
N ALA A 123 -4.15 7.68 1.06
CA ALA A 123 -3.84 8.14 2.39
C ALA A 123 -3.58 9.65 2.34
N ASP A 124 -3.64 10.30 3.50
CA ASP A 124 -3.43 11.73 3.63
C ASP A 124 -1.96 11.96 4.05
N LEU A 125 -1.20 12.76 3.30
CA LEU A 125 0.17 13.10 3.71
C LEU A 125 0.14 13.96 4.97
N ASP A 126 0.98 13.64 5.95
CA ASP A 126 1.22 14.48 7.10
C ASP A 126 2.06 15.70 6.71
N ILE A 127 1.38 16.79 6.33
CA ILE A 127 2.01 18.02 5.85
C ILE A 127 2.94 18.63 6.91
N ASN A 128 2.58 18.55 8.20
CA ASN A 128 3.39 19.15 9.26
C ASN A 128 4.74 18.45 9.37
N ARG A 129 4.75 17.11 9.42
CA ARG A 129 6.00 16.33 9.47
C ARG A 129 6.81 16.45 8.18
N TYR A 130 6.13 16.51 7.02
CA TYR A 130 6.80 16.65 5.73
C TYR A 130 7.63 17.95 5.63
N PHE A 131 7.15 19.04 6.23
CA PHE A 131 7.83 20.34 6.21
C PHE A 131 8.74 20.60 7.42
N GLU A 132 8.99 19.60 8.27
CA GLU A 132 10.03 19.70 9.29
C GLU A 132 11.41 19.67 8.63
N MET A 133 12.21 20.71 8.89
CA MET A 133 13.49 20.93 8.22
C MET A 133 14.65 20.92 9.22
N TRP A 134 15.71 20.19 8.86
CA TRP A 134 16.97 20.19 9.59
C TRP A 134 17.88 21.30 9.07
N GLY A 135 18.34 22.18 9.96
CA GLY A 135 19.45 23.09 9.70
C GLY A 135 20.76 22.44 10.13
N VAL A 136 21.74 22.32 9.24
CA VAL A 136 23.08 21.79 9.55
C VAL A 136 24.10 22.91 9.47
N ASN A 137 24.82 23.15 10.56
CA ASN A 137 25.92 24.13 10.63
C ASN A 137 27.19 23.42 11.09
N ASN A 138 28.26 23.55 10.31
CA ASN A 138 29.58 23.06 10.70
C ASN A 138 30.33 24.18 11.41
N LEU A 139 30.59 24.01 12.71
CA LEU A 139 31.37 24.96 13.50
C LEU A 139 32.85 24.59 13.43
N HIS A 140 33.69 25.57 13.15
CA HIS A 140 35.14 25.43 13.19
C HIS A 140 35.68 26.45 14.20
N GLN A 141 36.54 25.98 15.11
CA GLN A 141 37.23 26.81 16.08
C GLN A 141 38.73 26.49 15.98
N GLU A 142 39.54 27.52 15.78
CA GLU A 142 40.99 27.40 15.87
C GLU A 142 41.35 27.25 17.37
N ILE A 143 42.14 26.24 17.70
CA ILE A 143 42.64 26.02 19.06
C ILE A 143 43.98 26.74 19.14
N ASP A 144 44.00 27.93 19.73
CA ASP A 144 45.24 28.64 20.04
C ASP A 144 46.00 27.88 21.15
N HIS A 145 47.27 27.57 20.88
CA HIS A 145 48.19 26.92 21.83
C HIS A 145 48.97 27.96 22.66
#